data_AF-A0A3A6NVU7-F1
#
_entry.id   AF-A0A3A6NVU7-F1
#
_cell.length_a   1.000
_cell.length_b   1.000
_cell.length_c   1.000
_cell.angle_alpha   90.00
_cell.angle_beta   90.00
_cell.angle_gamma   90.00
#
_symmetry.space_group_name_H-M   'P 1'
#
loop_
_entity.id
_entity.type
_entity.pdbx_description
1 polymer ?
#
loop_
_entity_poly.entity_id
_entity_poly.type
_entity_poly.pdbx_seq_one_letter_code
_entity_poly.pdbx_strand_id
1 'polypeptide(L)'
;MTGRQIWAVALAVFVIGLAGMLLGRGLVQAGPAQEMVQAREFRLVNDQGVLRASLKVSDTGNLLVTMYDGQGQTSEELVVTPQLVQSARKTSAAIKRLESLWKGVLPQKKEK
;
A
#
# COMPACT_ATOMS: atom_id res chain seq x y z
N MET A 1 -34.22 32.86 -4.98
CA MET A 1 -33.85 31.85 -6.00
C MET A 1 -34.77 30.65 -5.81
N THR A 2 -35.57 30.33 -6.83
CA THR A 2 -36.67 29.37 -6.79
C THR A 2 -36.20 27.97 -7.21
N GLY A 3 -36.79 26.93 -6.60
CA GLY A 3 -36.33 25.52 -6.65
C GLY A 3 -36.15 24.85 -8.02
N ARG A 4 -36.49 25.51 -9.13
CA ARG A 4 -36.16 25.04 -10.49
C ARG A 4 -34.70 25.26 -10.87
N GLN A 5 -33.99 26.21 -10.26
CA GLN A 5 -32.56 26.44 -10.53
C GLN A 5 -31.65 25.42 -9.85
N ILE A 6 -32.08 24.82 -8.74
CA ILE A 6 -31.31 23.81 -7.99
C ILE A 6 -31.21 22.51 -8.79
N TRP A 7 -32.28 22.14 -9.51
CA TRP A 7 -32.29 20.95 -10.38
C TRP A 7 -31.42 21.10 -11.63
N ALA A 8 -31.31 22.29 -12.20
CA ALA A 8 -30.42 22.56 -13.33
C ALA A 8 -28.93 22.47 -12.94
N VAL A 9 -28.58 22.90 -11.71
CA VAL A 9 -27.23 22.76 -11.17
C VAL A 9 -26.91 21.31 -10.83
N ALA A 10 -27.87 20.54 -10.29
CA ALA A 10 -27.68 19.12 -10.01
C ALA A 10 -27.43 18.30 -11.30
N LEU A 11 -28.10 18.64 -12.41
CA LEU A 11 -27.87 17.97 -13.69
C LEU A 11 -26.50 18.34 -14.30
N ALA A 12 -26.04 19.58 -14.13
CA ALA A 12 -24.73 20.02 -14.60
C ALA A 12 -23.58 19.35 -13.82
N VAL A 13 -23.73 19.14 -12.51
CA VAL A 13 -22.74 18.40 -11.69
C VAL A 13 -22.70 16.92 -12.07
N PHE A 14 -23.83 16.32 -12.45
CA PHE A 14 -23.87 14.93 -12.90
C PHE A 14 -23.15 14.71 -14.25
N VAL A 15 -23.20 15.69 -15.16
CA VAL A 15 -22.48 15.62 -16.46
C VAL A 15 -20.98 15.89 -16.27
N ILE A 16 -20.58 16.76 -15.32
CA ILE A 16 -19.17 16.96 -14.97
C ILE A 16 -18.59 15.71 -14.26
N GLY A 17 -19.40 14.99 -13.49
CA GLY A 17 -19.03 13.71 -12.89
C GLY A 17 -18.79 12.59 -13.91
N LEU A 18 -19.44 12.63 -15.07
CA LEU A 18 -19.22 11.67 -16.17
C LEU A 18 -18.06 12.06 -17.09
N ALA A 19 -17.78 13.36 -17.27
CA ALA A 19 -16.61 13.81 -18.04
C ALA A 19 -15.29 13.63 -17.26
N GLY A 20 -15.33 13.71 -15.93
CA GLY A 20 -14.20 13.33 -15.07
C GLY A 20 -13.86 11.83 -15.11
N MET A 21 -14.79 11.01 -15.58
CA MET A 21 -14.66 9.55 -15.65
C MET A 21 -13.80 9.06 -16.84
N LEU A 22 -13.40 9.95 -17.78
CA LEU A 22 -12.67 9.55 -18.98
C LEU A 22 -11.26 10.12 -19.13
N LEU A 23 -10.82 11.10 -18.33
CA LEU A 23 -9.55 11.82 -18.59
C LEU A 23 -8.55 11.91 -17.44
N GLY A 24 -8.80 11.32 -16.28
CA GLY A 24 -7.93 11.49 -15.10
C GLY A 24 -7.61 10.19 -14.39
N ARG A 25 -6.68 9.41 -14.93
CA ARG A 25 -5.94 8.42 -14.13
C ARG A 25 -5.38 9.10 -12.88
N GLY A 26 -5.61 8.48 -11.71
CA GLY A 26 -4.69 8.63 -10.59
C GLY A 26 -5.19 9.38 -9.36
N LEU A 27 -6.32 9.02 -8.77
CA LEU A 27 -6.51 9.07 -7.32
C LEU A 27 -7.44 7.92 -6.92
N VAL A 28 -6.87 6.80 -6.46
CA VAL A 28 -7.65 5.76 -5.79
C VAL A 28 -8.08 6.35 -4.44
N GLN A 29 -9.27 6.95 -4.40
CA GLN A 29 -9.93 7.25 -3.14
C GLN A 29 -10.46 5.93 -2.59
N ALA A 30 -9.72 5.34 -1.66
CA ALA A 30 -10.16 4.17 -0.91
C ALA A 30 -11.39 4.54 -0.08
N GLY A 31 -12.59 4.36 -0.66
CA GLY A 31 -13.86 4.37 0.04
C GLY A 31 -14.01 3.12 0.92
N PRO A 32 -14.99 3.08 1.84
CA PRO A 32 -15.12 2.00 2.79
C PRO A 32 -15.70 0.74 2.12
N ALA A 33 -14.81 -0.06 1.55
CA ALA A 33 -14.96 -1.49 1.33
C ALA A 33 -13.55 -2.09 1.32
N GLN A 34 -13.23 -2.93 2.31
CA GLN A 34 -12.02 -3.74 2.32
C GLN A 34 -12.16 -4.84 1.27
N GLU A 35 -12.06 -4.49 0.00
CA GLU A 35 -12.03 -5.47 -1.08
C GLU A 35 -10.63 -6.10 -1.10
N MET A 36 -10.54 -7.35 -0.67
CA MET A 36 -9.29 -8.09 -0.66
C MET A 36 -8.98 -8.59 -2.07
N VAL A 37 -8.00 -7.97 -2.72
CA VAL A 37 -7.51 -8.41 -4.03
C VAL A 37 -6.42 -9.48 -3.84
N GLN A 38 -6.64 -10.67 -4.40
CA GLN A 38 -5.64 -11.75 -4.43
C GLN A 38 -5.00 -11.83 -5.81
N ALA A 39 -3.67 -11.71 -5.86
CA ALA A 39 -2.89 -11.87 -7.08
C ALA A 39 -1.55 -12.56 -6.77
N ARG A 40 -0.99 -13.26 -7.77
CA ARG A 40 0.37 -13.80 -7.68
C ARG A 40 1.44 -12.73 -7.85
N GLU A 41 1.07 -11.60 -8.46
CA GLU A 41 1.96 -10.49 -8.74
C GLU A 41 1.20 -9.16 -8.74
N PHE A 42 1.80 -8.15 -8.12
CA PHE A 42 1.41 -6.75 -8.22
C PHE A 42 2.53 -5.97 -8.90
N ARG A 43 2.18 -5.10 -9.84
CA ARG A 43 3.14 -4.26 -10.58
C ARG A 43 2.77 -2.80 -10.44
N LEU A 44 3.76 -1.98 -10.09
CA LEU A 44 3.66 -0.54 -10.11
C LEU A 44 4.26 -0.01 -11.40
N VAL A 45 3.45 0.65 -12.21
CA VAL A 45 3.83 1.20 -13.51
C VAL A 45 3.60 2.71 -13.48
N ASN A 46 4.50 3.49 -14.06
CA ASN A 46 4.33 4.95 -14.16
C ASN A 46 3.37 5.34 -15.31
N ASP A 47 3.12 6.63 -15.47
CA ASP A 47 2.20 7.17 -16.47
C ASP A 47 2.62 6.86 -17.92
N GLN A 48 3.93 6.66 -18.13
CA GLN A 48 4.53 6.29 -19.40
C GLN A 48 4.51 4.78 -19.68
N GLY A 49 3.97 3.95 -18.77
CA GLY A 49 3.94 2.50 -18.94
C GLY A 49 5.22 1.77 -18.50
N VAL A 50 6.17 2.46 -17.89
CA VAL A 50 7.43 1.89 -17.40
C VAL A 50 7.23 1.28 -16.02
N LEU A 51 7.65 0.02 -15.86
CA LEU A 51 7.61 -0.69 -14.59
C LEU A 51 8.57 -0.03 -13.59
N ARG A 52 8.11 0.23 -12.36
CA ARG A 52 8.84 0.90 -11.28
C ARG A 52 9.07 0.01 -10.08
N ALA A 53 8.11 -0.87 -9.79
CA ALA A 53 8.26 -1.89 -8.78
C ALA A 53 7.39 -3.11 -9.10
N SER A 54 7.78 -4.27 -8.60
CA SER A 54 6.93 -5.46 -8.61
C SER A 54 7.01 -6.19 -7.28
N LEU A 55 5.89 -6.79 -6.91
CA LEU A 55 5.73 -7.63 -5.74
C LEU A 55 5.18 -8.98 -6.21
N LYS A 56 5.95 -10.05 -6.06
CA LYS A 56 5.60 -11.37 -6.59
C LYS A 56 5.78 -12.45 -5.54
N VAL A 57 4.88 -13.43 -5.53
CA VAL A 57 5.09 -14.67 -4.77
C VAL A 57 5.60 -15.76 -5.71
N SER A 58 6.73 -16.39 -5.37
CA SER A 58 7.25 -17.55 -6.11
C SER A 58 6.45 -18.81 -5.80
N ASP A 59 6.61 -19.84 -6.64
CA ASP A 59 6.00 -21.15 -6.40
C ASP A 59 6.52 -21.83 -5.11
N THR A 60 7.70 -21.43 -4.63
CA THR A 60 8.27 -21.85 -3.35
C THR A 60 7.77 -21.04 -2.15
N GLY A 61 6.89 -20.04 -2.36
CA GLY A 61 6.34 -19.19 -1.31
C GLY A 61 7.27 -18.05 -0.86
N ASN A 62 8.33 -17.75 -1.62
CA ASN A 62 9.16 -16.57 -1.37
C ASN A 62 8.44 -15.33 -1.89
N LEU A 63 8.55 -14.22 -1.17
CA LEU A 63 8.10 -12.92 -1.64
C LEU A 63 9.29 -12.19 -2.29
N LEU A 64 9.16 -11.89 -3.57
CA LEU A 64 10.11 -11.10 -4.34
C LEU A 64 9.62 -9.65 -4.40
N VAL A 65 10.50 -8.73 -4.02
CA VAL A 65 10.30 -7.29 -4.16
C VAL A 65 11.37 -6.80 -5.13
N THR A 66 10.97 -6.28 -6.27
CA THR A 66 11.92 -5.75 -7.27
C THR A 66 11.61 -4.28 -7.52
N MET A 67 12.65 -3.46 -7.53
CA MET A 67 12.61 -2.05 -7.88
C MET A 67 13.28 -1.87 -9.23
N TYR A 68 12.70 -1.02 -10.07
CA TYR A 68 13.19 -0.75 -11.42
C TYR A 68 13.56 0.72 -11.59
N ASP A 69 14.60 0.97 -12.39
CA ASP A 69 15.12 2.29 -12.69
C ASP A 69 14.25 3.04 -13.74
N GLY A 70 14.72 4.23 -14.15
CA GLY A 70 14.08 5.08 -15.18
C GLY A 70 13.84 4.40 -16.52
N GLN A 71 14.62 3.36 -16.83
CA GLN A 71 14.61 2.63 -18.09
C GLN A 71 13.85 1.29 -17.97
N GLY A 72 13.38 0.95 -16.77
CA GLY A 72 12.73 -0.33 -16.48
C GLY A 72 13.70 -1.48 -16.23
N GLN A 73 14.98 -1.19 -15.97
CA GLN A 73 15.96 -2.20 -15.57
C GLN A 73 15.92 -2.41 -14.05
N THR A 74 16.23 -3.61 -13.58
CA THR A 74 16.27 -3.89 -12.14
C THR A 74 17.36 -3.06 -11.46
N SER A 75 16.95 -2.21 -10.52
CA SER A 75 17.84 -1.43 -9.66
C SER A 75 18.13 -2.17 -8.36
N GLU A 76 17.10 -2.78 -7.76
CA GLU A 76 17.22 -3.51 -6.50
C GLU A 76 16.28 -4.73 -6.51
N GLU A 77 16.72 -5.81 -5.87
CA GLU A 77 15.92 -7.01 -5.68
C GLU A 77 16.08 -7.53 -4.25
N LEU A 78 14.96 -7.75 -3.58
CA LEU A 78 14.90 -8.34 -2.26
C LEU A 78 14.05 -9.62 -2.31
N VAL A 79 14.64 -10.71 -1.84
CA VAL A 79 13.94 -11.98 -1.66
C VAL A 79 13.66 -12.21 -0.18
N VAL A 80 12.39 -12.16 0.18
CA VAL A 80 11.91 -12.47 1.52
C VAL A 80 11.48 -13.94 1.56
N THR A 81 12.28 -14.76 2.23
CA THR A 81 11.99 -16.18 2.40
C THR A 81 11.12 -16.43 3.63
N PRO A 82 10.33 -17.51 3.66
CA PRO A 82 9.57 -17.90 4.86
C PRO A 82 10.45 -18.03 6.11
N GLN A 83 11.67 -18.53 5.95
CA GLN A 83 12.65 -18.68 7.03
C GLN A 83 13.08 -17.32 7.61
N LEU A 84 13.33 -16.32 6.74
CA LEU A 84 13.66 -14.96 7.17
C LEU A 84 12.51 -14.32 7.97
N VAL A 85 11.27 -14.53 7.53
CA VAL A 85 10.09 -14.05 8.27
C VAL A 85 9.98 -14.72 9.64
N GLN A 86 10.22 -16.03 9.70
CA GLN A 86 10.17 -16.76 10.97
C GLN A 86 11.28 -16.34 11.94
N SER A 87 12.52 -16.15 11.46
CA SER A 87 13.61 -15.68 12.31
C SER A 87 13.35 -14.26 12.81
N ALA A 88 12.88 -13.35 11.96
CA ALA A 88 12.48 -12.00 12.35
C ALA A 88 11.38 -12.00 13.44
N ARG A 89 10.38 -12.88 13.31
CA ARG A 89 9.33 -13.06 14.34
C ARG A 89 9.90 -13.55 15.67
N LYS A 90 10.82 -14.51 15.64
CA LYS A 90 11.49 -15.02 16.85
C LYS A 90 12.29 -13.91 17.54
N THR A 91 13.05 -13.13 16.78
CA THR A 91 13.81 -11.99 17.29
C THR A 91 12.89 -10.94 17.91
N SER A 92 11.80 -10.57 17.23
CA SER A 92 10.80 -9.64 17.78
C SER A 92 10.18 -10.16 19.08
N ALA A 93 9.85 -11.45 19.16
CA ALA A 93 9.32 -12.06 20.36
C ALA A 93 10.34 -12.07 21.51
N ALA A 94 11.62 -12.32 21.22
CA ALA A 94 12.69 -12.26 22.20
C ALA A 94 12.89 -10.85 22.75
N ILE A 95 12.87 -9.83 21.87
CA ILE A 95 12.94 -8.41 22.28
C ILE A 95 11.76 -8.06 23.20
N LYS A 96 10.53 -8.43 22.83
CA LYS A 96 9.35 -8.20 23.68
C LYS A 96 9.46 -8.87 25.05
N ARG A 97 10.04 -10.08 25.12
CA ARG A 97 10.29 -10.77 26.39
C ARG A 97 11.31 -10.00 27.22
N LEU A 98 12.41 -9.56 26.61
CA LEU A 98 13.39 -8.72 27.29
C LEU A 98 12.73 -7.45 27.84
N GLU A 99 12.02 -6.70 27.02
CA GLU A 99 11.27 -5.51 27.45
C GLU A 99 10.35 -5.80 28.64
N SER A 100 9.65 -6.94 28.64
CA SER A 100 8.77 -7.33 29.75
C SER A 100 9.52 -7.59 31.06
N LEU A 101 10.73 -8.14 31.00
CA LEU A 101 11.58 -8.38 32.17
C LEU A 101 12.15 -7.07 32.73
N TRP A 102 12.45 -6.10 31.85
CA TRP A 102 13.04 -4.81 32.24
C TRP A 102 12.01 -3.74 32.65
N LYS A 103 10.71 -3.96 32.43
CA LYS A 103 9.63 -3.03 32.80
C LYS A 103 9.56 -2.67 34.29
N GLY A 104 10.15 -3.49 35.17
CA GLY A 104 10.26 -3.23 36.62
C GLY A 104 11.62 -2.69 37.08
N VAL A 105 12.64 -2.66 36.21
CA VAL A 105 14.02 -2.28 36.56
C VAL A 105 14.38 -0.90 36.00
N LEU A 106 13.81 -0.52 34.84
CA LEU A 106 14.04 0.80 34.25
C LEU A 106 13.05 1.83 34.83
N PRO A 107 13.51 3.02 35.25
CA PRO A 107 12.62 4.07 35.72
C PRO A 107 11.66 4.45 34.58
N GLN A 108 10.37 4.25 34.81
CA GLN A 108 9.33 4.71 33.90
C GLN A 108 9.42 6.23 33.83
N LYS A 109 9.77 6.78 32.66
CA LYS A 109 9.81 8.21 32.41
C LYS A 109 8.40 8.75 32.62
N LYS A 110 8.15 9.40 33.76
CA LYS A 110 6.89 10.11 34.02
C LYS A 110 6.81 11.26 33.04
N GLU A 111 5.95 11.16 32.03
CA GLU A 111 5.49 12.33 31.28
C GLU A 111 4.72 13.23 32.26
N LYS A 112 5.11 14.51 32.31
CA LYS A 112 4.43 15.57 33.05
C LYS A 112 3.48 16.29 32.12
#